data_AF-A0A8B8GP94-F1
#
_entry.id   AF-A0A8B8GP94-F1
#
_cell.length_a   1.000
_cell.length_b   1.000
_cell.length_c   1.000
_cell.angle_alpha   90.00
_cell.angle_beta   90.00
_cell.angle_gamma   90.00
#
_symmetry.space_group_name_H-M   'P 1'
#
loop_
_entity.id
_entity.type
_entity.pdbx_description
1 polymer ?
#
loop_
_entity_poly.entity_id
_entity_poly.type
_entity_poly.pdbx_seq_one_letter_code
_entity_poly.pdbx_strand_id
1 'polypeptide(L)'
;MIDLQSNDALKIKHREETLVDFYKFLPDIHYPNLKKFAIEYISVFATTYLCEQTFSKMKYIKSKYRSTMTDKHLESILKIGTSNIQPQFDRILAEKHQFHTSR
;
A
#
# COMPACT_ATOMS: atom_id res chain seq x y z
N MET A 1 0.81 15.22 -28.20
CA MET A 1 2.10 14.79 -27.60
C MET A 1 3.15 15.90 -27.67
N ILE A 2 3.21 16.63 -28.80
CA ILE A 2 4.08 17.81 -28.97
C ILE A 2 3.84 18.85 -27.87
N ASP A 3 2.59 19.20 -27.54
CA ASP A 3 2.30 20.23 -26.54
C ASP A 3 2.76 19.89 -25.12
N LEU A 4 2.72 18.61 -24.75
CA LEU A 4 3.20 18.14 -23.44
C LEU A 4 4.73 18.24 -23.35
N GLN A 5 5.42 17.91 -24.45
CA GLN A 5 6.88 17.98 -24.57
C GLN A 5 7.41 19.37 -24.94
N SER A 6 6.54 20.33 -25.25
CA SER A 6 6.92 21.72 -25.48
C SER A 6 6.75 22.57 -24.22
N ASN A 7 6.03 22.08 -23.20
CA ASN A 7 5.81 22.80 -21.96
C ASN A 7 6.95 22.54 -20.95
N ASP A 8 7.84 23.52 -20.79
CA ASP A 8 9.00 23.39 -19.91
C ASP A 8 8.64 23.27 -18.42
N ALA A 9 7.54 23.90 -17.97
CA ALA A 9 7.07 23.74 -16.59
C ALA A 9 6.62 22.29 -16.31
N LEU A 10 5.93 21.65 -17.26
CA LEU A 10 5.54 20.26 -17.13
C LEU A 10 6.75 19.31 -17.18
N LYS A 11 7.77 19.61 -17.99
CA LYS A 11 9.02 18.84 -17.99
C LYS A 11 9.76 18.91 -16.65
N ILE A 12 9.88 20.11 -16.09
CA ILE A 12 10.53 20.32 -14.79
C ILE A 12 9.79 19.50 -13.74
N LYS A 13 8.47 19.62 -13.69
CA LYS A 13 7.63 18.88 -12.74
C LYS A 13 7.75 17.36 -12.90
N HIS A 14 7.80 16.86 -14.13
CA HIS A 14 8.03 15.43 -14.40
C HIS A 14 9.39 14.92 -13.89
N ARG A 15 10.41 15.77 -13.83
CA ARG A 15 11.75 15.40 -13.31
C ARG A 15 11.83 15.48 -11.79
N GLU A 16 11.12 16.42 -11.19
CA GLU A 16 11.22 16.72 -9.75
C GLU A 16 10.24 15.92 -8.89
N GLU A 17 9.09 15.51 -9.46
CA GLU A 17 8.05 14.80 -8.71
C GLU A 17 7.96 13.32 -9.07
N THR A 18 7.24 12.56 -8.23
CA THR A 18 6.90 11.19 -8.57
C THR A 18 5.96 11.15 -9.78
N LEU A 19 5.98 10.06 -10.54
CA LEU A 19 5.04 9.89 -11.66
C LEU A 19 3.58 10.04 -11.20
N VAL A 20 3.25 9.56 -10.00
CA VAL A 20 1.90 9.67 -9.44
C VAL A 20 1.49 11.13 -9.26
N ASP A 21 2.37 11.95 -8.68
CA ASP A 21 2.08 13.35 -8.39
C ASP A 21 2.06 14.18 -9.68
N PHE A 22 2.97 13.90 -10.61
CA PHE A 22 2.98 14.50 -11.94
C PHE A 22 1.66 14.27 -12.70
N TYR A 23 1.22 13.00 -12.83
CA TYR A 23 0.00 12.70 -13.57
C TYR A 23 -1.26 13.24 -12.87
N LYS A 24 -1.28 13.32 -11.53
CA LYS A 24 -2.36 13.99 -10.79
C LYS A 24 -2.44 15.48 -11.08
N PHE A 25 -1.29 16.14 -11.23
CA PHE A 25 -1.21 17.57 -11.51
C PHE A 25 -1.62 17.95 -12.93
N LEU A 26 -1.58 17.03 -13.90
CA LEU A 26 -1.95 17.34 -15.27
C LEU A 26 -3.36 17.95 -15.35
N PRO A 27 -3.54 19.08 -16.07
CA PRO A 27 -4.85 19.67 -16.27
C PRO A 27 -5.79 18.73 -17.03
N ASP A 28 -6.97 18.47 -16.46
CA ASP A 28 -7.97 17.57 -17.06
C ASP A 28 -8.51 18.09 -18.40
N ILE A 29 -8.50 19.42 -18.60
CA ILE A 29 -8.98 20.04 -19.85
C ILE A 29 -8.03 19.73 -21.01
N HIS A 30 -6.72 19.71 -20.75
CA HIS A 30 -5.70 19.54 -21.79
C HIS A 30 -5.29 18.08 -22.00
N TYR A 31 -5.33 17.26 -20.95
CA TYR A 31 -4.81 15.89 -20.98
C TYR A 31 -5.74 14.85 -20.32
N PRO A 32 -7.06 14.84 -20.57
CA PRO A 32 -8.01 14.00 -19.83
C PRO A 32 -7.72 12.51 -20.01
N ASN A 33 -7.49 12.07 -21.26
CA ASN A 33 -7.24 10.66 -21.59
C ASN A 33 -5.90 10.17 -21.06
N LEU A 34 -4.85 11.01 -21.14
CA LEU A 34 -3.52 10.66 -20.64
C LEU A 34 -3.53 10.50 -19.12
N LYS A 35 -4.14 11.45 -18.40
CA LYS A 35 -4.26 11.41 -16.95
C LYS A 35 -5.07 10.20 -16.50
N LYS A 36 -6.22 9.94 -17.14
CA LYS A 36 -7.04 8.75 -16.86
C LYS A 36 -6.26 7.46 -17.05
N PHE A 37 -5.62 7.30 -18.22
CA PHE A 37 -4.84 6.11 -18.53
C PHE A 37 -3.69 5.89 -17.53
N ALA A 38 -2.96 6.95 -17.18
CA ALA A 38 -1.87 6.87 -16.22
C ALA A 38 -2.36 6.44 -14.83
N ILE A 39 -3.48 7.00 -14.35
CA ILE A 39 -4.07 6.62 -13.05
C ILE A 39 -4.52 5.17 -13.05
N GLU A 40 -5.19 4.71 -14.11
CA GLU A 40 -5.62 3.31 -14.24
C GLU A 40 -4.41 2.37 -14.25
N TYR A 41 -3.39 2.68 -15.06
CA TYR A 41 -2.17 1.88 -15.16
C TYR A 41 -1.42 1.83 -13.82
N ILE A 42 -1.17 2.97 -13.18
CA ILE A 42 -0.52 3.04 -11.86
C ILE A 42 -1.29 2.21 -10.83
N SER A 43 -2.63 2.23 -10.88
CA SER A 43 -3.48 1.48 -9.96
C SER A 43 -3.34 -0.04 -10.17
N VAL A 44 -3.22 -0.51 -11.42
CA VAL A 44 -2.94 -1.93 -11.72
C VAL A 44 -1.58 -2.34 -11.16
N PHE A 45 -0.55 -1.51 -11.30
CA PHE A 45 0.77 -1.80 -10.73
C PHE A 45 0.74 -1.84 -9.20
N ALA A 46 0.13 -0.83 -8.57
CA ALA A 46 0.05 -0.74 -7.12
C ALA A 46 -0.71 -1.95 -6.53
N THR A 47 -1.82 -2.34 -7.13
CA THR A 47 -2.61 -3.50 -6.67
C THR A 47 -1.88 -4.82 -6.90
N THR A 48 -1.22 -5.01 -8.05
CA THR A 48 -0.40 -6.20 -8.33
C THR A 48 0.72 -6.34 -7.31
N TYR A 49 1.48 -5.27 -7.07
CA TYR A 49 2.55 -5.27 -6.08
C TYR A 49 2.02 -5.60 -4.67
N LEU A 50 0.91 -4.98 -4.26
CA LEU A 50 0.30 -5.28 -2.96
C LEU A 50 -0.14 -6.74 -2.85
N CYS A 51 -0.74 -7.31 -3.90
CA CYS A 51 -1.12 -8.71 -3.95
C CYS A 51 0.10 -9.63 -3.82
N GLU A 52 1.15 -9.39 -4.60
CA GLU A 52 2.39 -10.18 -4.55
C GLU A 52 3.05 -10.12 -3.17
N GLN A 53 3.15 -8.94 -2.58
CA GLN A 53 3.68 -8.76 -1.23
C GLN A 53 2.83 -9.48 -0.19
N THR A 54 1.51 -9.46 -0.35
CA THR A 54 0.56 -10.17 0.51
C THR A 54 0.74 -11.68 0.40
N PHE A 55 0.85 -12.23 -0.81
CA PHE A 55 1.08 -13.66 -1.04
C PHE A 55 2.44 -14.11 -0.52
N SER A 56 3.49 -13.30 -0.71
CA SER A 56 4.83 -13.58 -0.18
C SER A 56 4.82 -13.67 1.35
N LYS A 57 4.19 -12.68 2.02
CA LYS A 57 3.96 -12.70 3.48
C LYS A 57 3.16 -13.93 3.90
N MET A 58 2.06 -14.23 3.21
CA MET A 58 1.23 -15.41 3.48
C MET A 58 2.02 -16.71 3.38
N LYS A 59 2.86 -16.85 2.34
CA LYS A 59 3.73 -18.03 2.15
C LYS A 59 4.69 -18.21 3.32
N TYR A 60 5.35 -17.12 3.75
CA TYR A 60 6.24 -17.14 4.92
C TYR A 60 5.51 -17.53 6.21
N ILE A 61 4.35 -16.91 6.48
CA ILE A 61 3.54 -17.18 7.68
C ILE A 61 3.05 -18.63 7.70
N LYS A 62 2.48 -19.12 6.59
CA LYS A 62 2.02 -20.51 6.48
C LYS A 62 3.16 -21.50 6.60
N SER A 63 4.36 -21.18 6.09
CA SER A 63 5.53 -22.05 6.25
C SER A 63 6.00 -22.13 7.70
N LYS A 64 5.95 -21.02 8.45
CA LYS A 64 6.46 -20.94 9.82
C LYS A 64 5.49 -21.50 10.87
N TYR A 65 4.18 -21.39 10.65
CA TYR A 65 3.15 -21.72 11.65
C TYR A 65 2.09 -22.70 11.13
N ARG A 66 2.46 -23.55 10.15
CA ARG A 66 1.55 -24.40 9.37
C ARG A 66 0.57 -25.24 10.20
N SER A 67 1.03 -25.75 11.34
CA SER A 67 0.27 -26.68 12.19
C SER A 67 -0.74 -26.01 13.13
N THR A 68 -0.76 -24.67 13.24
CA THR A 68 -1.56 -23.95 14.26
C THR A 68 -2.33 -22.74 13.69
N MET A 69 -2.19 -22.45 12.39
CA MET A 69 -2.77 -21.27 11.76
C MET A 69 -4.21 -21.53 11.31
N THR A 70 -5.17 -20.86 11.95
CA THR A 70 -6.58 -20.82 11.49
C THR A 70 -6.77 -19.69 10.47
N ASP A 71 -7.87 -19.71 9.72
CA ASP A 71 -8.19 -18.64 8.76
C ASP A 71 -8.30 -17.27 9.45
N LYS A 72 -8.84 -17.23 10.68
CA LYS A 72 -8.93 -16.00 11.49
C LYS A 72 -7.55 -15.46 11.86
N HIS A 73 -6.62 -16.34 12.23
CA HIS A 73 -5.24 -15.94 12.54
C HIS A 73 -4.55 -15.39 11.29
N LEU A 74 -4.74 -16.06 10.15
CA LEU A 74 -4.16 -15.62 8.89
C LEU A 74 -4.70 -14.26 8.45
N GLU A 75 -6.03 -14.08 8.49
CA GLU A 75 -6.68 -12.82 8.17
C GLU A 75 -6.14 -11.67 9.05
N SER A 76 -6.02 -11.90 10.35
CA SER A 76 -5.52 -10.90 11.30
C SER A 76 -4.07 -10.50 10.98
N ILE A 77 -3.20 -11.47 10.70
CA ILE A 77 -1.79 -11.19 10.37
C ILE A 77 -1.68 -10.48 9.04
N LEU A 78 -2.49 -10.84 8.04
CA LEU A 78 -2.49 -10.14 6.75
C LEU A 78 -2.95 -8.70 6.92
N LYS A 79 -4.05 -8.45 7.63
CA LYS A 79 -4.52 -7.09 7.95
C LYS A 79 -3.44 -6.26 8.63
N ILE A 80 -2.75 -6.80 9.63
CA ILE A 80 -1.65 -6.10 10.30
C ILE A 80 -0.47 -5.86 9.34
N GLY A 81 -0.13 -6.86 8.53
CA GLY A 81 1.03 -6.82 7.64
C GLY A 81 0.84 -5.96 6.38
N THR A 82 -0.40 -5.67 5.96
CA THR A 82 -0.70 -4.93 4.72
C THR A 82 -1.39 -3.59 4.95
N SER A 83 -1.74 -3.25 6.19
CA SER A 83 -2.31 -1.96 6.55
C SER A 83 -1.34 -1.12 7.40
N ASN A 84 -1.59 0.18 7.45
CA ASN A 84 -0.88 1.10 8.34
C ASN A 84 -1.52 1.18 9.74
N ILE A 85 -2.30 0.16 10.15
CA ILE A 85 -2.94 0.14 11.47
C ILE A 85 -1.86 0.23 12.54
N GLN A 86 -1.89 1.30 13.33
CA GLN A 86 -0.98 1.48 14.45
C GLN A 86 -1.42 0.55 15.60
N PRO A 87 -0.51 -0.26 16.14
CA PRO A 87 -0.82 -1.06 17.32
C PRO A 87 -1.12 -0.15 18.51
N GLN A 88 -2.29 -0.30 19.11
CA GLN A 88 -2.72 0.46 20.28
C GLN A 88 -2.13 -0.16 21.56
N PHE A 89 -0.80 -0.15 21.67
CA PHE A 89 -0.08 -0.77 22.78
C PHE A 89 -0.48 -0.18 24.13
N ASP A 90 -0.66 1.14 24.22
CA ASP A 90 -1.02 1.81 25.46
C ASP A 90 -2.37 1.32 26.01
N ARG A 91 -3.34 1.11 25.11
CA ARG A 91 -4.65 0.56 25.49
C ARG A 91 -4.54 -0.89 25.96
N ILE A 92 -3.79 -1.72 25.24
CA ILE A 92 -3.57 -3.13 25.60
C ILE A 92 -2.84 -3.24 26.94
N LEU A 93 -1.87 -2.37 27.20
CA LEU A 93 -1.11 -2.32 28.45
C LEU A 93 -1.99 -1.83 29.61
N ALA A 94 -2.88 -0.87 29.38
CA ALA A 94 -3.84 -0.40 30.38
C ALA A 94 -4.94 -1.43 30.69
N GLU A 95 -5.37 -2.22 29.71
CA GLU A 95 -6.38 -3.27 29.84
C GLU A 95 -5.82 -4.58 30.44
N LYS A 96 -4.49 -4.75 30.48
CA LYS A 96 -3.84 -5.89 31.14
C LYS A 96 -3.96 -5.75 32.66
N HIS A 97 -5.09 -6.20 33.21
CA HIS A 97 -5.11 -6.67 34.59
C HIS A 97 -4.23 -7.93 34.68
N GLN A 98 -3.35 -7.96 35.69
CA GLN A 98 -2.33 -9.00 35.91
C GLN A 98 -2.87 -10.41 35.64
N PHE A 99 -2.34 -11.10 34.64
CA PHE A 99 -2.50 -12.55 34.53
C PHE A 99 -1.36 -13.23 35.28
N HIS A 100 -1.75 -14.15 36.16
CA HIS A 100 -0.97 -14.94 37.12
C HIS A 100 0.53 -15.05 36.85
N THR A 101 1.32 -14.64 37.85
CA THR A 101 2.70 -15.10 38.02
C THR A 101 2.68 -16.61 38.22
N SER A 102 3.20 -17.38 37.26
CA SER A 102 3.56 -18.77 37.52
C SER A 102 4.60 -18.81 38.63
N ARG A 103 4.32 -19.63 39.63
CA ARG A 103 5.18 -19.91 40.78
C ARG A 103 6.33 -20.83 40.39
#